data_AF-A0AAP9DIA1-F1
#
_entry.id   AF-A0AAP9DIA1-F1
#
_cell.length_a   1.000
_cell.length_b   1.000
_cell.length_c   1.000
_cell.angle_alpha   90.00
_cell.angle_beta   90.00
_cell.angle_gamma   90.00
#
_symmetry.space_group_name_H-M   'P 1'
#
loop_
_entity.id
_entity.type
_entity.pdbx_description
1 polymer ?
#
loop_
_entity_poly.entity_id
_entity_poly.type
_entity_poly.pdbx_seq_one_letter_code
_entity_poly.pdbx_strand_id
1 'polypeptide(L)'
;MKSIIKQLYTILLVTVTCLTVAGCGDDFKSNLRLDGDVWVNSIKLDEYAGTIDYQNKTIVVGVPYDYDVTRMAVSEINLSEGATASIAVGETIDFSLPVSLTVKNGDVQMSYTITVKRDEAKILTFKLNDTYVGKVDQLSKTISVVVPLTVDITQLKGTFTGSDGVTVTPASGSIQDFTNPVTYTATYRSAVTPYVVTVTQGNVIPTAFIGTASSVSQLTSPEEKAAAQWMMDNISMSEYISFKDVVDGKVDLGKYTAIWWHFHADNGDNPPLPDDAKAAVEKFKVYYQNGGNLLLTRYATFYIKDLSIAKDERVPNNSWGGNEDSPEITSSPWSFPITGSESHPLFQDLRWKDGDKSTVYTCDAGYAITNSTAQWHIGTDWGGYADLNEWRNLTGGIDLARGGDGAVVIAEFEPRANSGRTICIGSGCYDWYGKGVDASADYYHYNVEQMTLNAINYLCK
;
A
#
# COMPACT_ATOMS: atom_id res chain seq x y z
N MET A 1 -30.83 -26.81 77.77
CA MET A 1 -29.76 -25.83 77.45
C MET A 1 -29.12 -25.98 76.06
N LYS A 2 -29.77 -26.65 75.09
CA LYS A 2 -29.34 -26.66 73.66
C LYS A 2 -30.35 -26.03 72.68
N SER A 3 -31.50 -25.54 73.18
CA SER A 3 -32.53 -24.87 72.36
C SER A 3 -32.41 -23.34 72.37
N ILE A 4 -31.89 -22.75 73.45
CA ILE A 4 -31.82 -21.28 73.63
C ILE A 4 -30.66 -20.65 72.84
N ILE A 5 -29.59 -21.40 72.55
CA ILE A 5 -28.45 -20.89 71.76
C ILE A 5 -28.80 -20.79 70.26
N LYS A 6 -29.66 -21.65 69.71
CA LYS A 6 -30.08 -21.55 68.29
C LYS A 6 -31.01 -20.37 68.00
N GLN A 7 -31.80 -19.92 68.98
CA GLN A 7 -32.68 -18.76 68.82
C GLN A 7 -31.93 -17.42 68.87
N LEU A 8 -30.80 -17.34 69.60
CA LEU A 8 -29.94 -16.15 69.61
C LEU A 8 -29.13 -15.96 68.31
N TYR A 9 -28.68 -17.03 67.66
CA TYR A 9 -28.03 -16.92 66.33
C TYR A 9 -29.02 -16.56 65.21
N THR A 10 -30.29 -16.94 65.34
CA THR A 10 -31.32 -16.62 64.33
C THR A 10 -31.79 -15.17 64.42
N ILE A 11 -31.81 -14.57 65.62
CA ILE A 11 -32.20 -13.16 65.82
C ILE A 11 -31.06 -12.19 65.45
N LEU A 12 -29.78 -12.59 65.60
CA LEU A 12 -28.63 -11.79 65.15
C LEU A 12 -28.42 -11.85 63.63
N LEU A 13 -28.81 -12.94 62.97
CA LEU A 13 -28.77 -13.05 61.50
C LEU A 13 -29.92 -12.30 60.81
N VAL A 14 -31.05 -12.09 61.50
CA VAL A 14 -32.23 -11.41 60.93
C VAL A 14 -32.18 -9.88 61.11
N THR A 15 -31.38 -9.35 62.05
CA THR A 15 -31.25 -7.89 62.26
C THR A 15 -30.07 -7.23 61.52
N VAL A 16 -29.10 -8.00 61.00
CA VAL A 16 -28.02 -7.48 60.12
C VAL A 16 -28.38 -7.58 58.63
N THR A 17 -29.45 -8.27 58.26
CA THR A 17 -30.07 -8.20 56.92
C THR A 17 -31.00 -7.00 56.72
N CYS A 18 -31.30 -6.22 57.76
CA CYS A 18 -32.24 -5.09 57.68
C CYS A 18 -31.59 -3.72 57.41
N LEU A 19 -30.30 -3.62 57.12
CA LEU A 19 -29.63 -2.30 57.00
C LEU A 19 -28.61 -2.12 55.85
N THR A 20 -28.56 -3.00 54.84
CA THR A 20 -27.70 -2.76 53.65
C THR A 20 -28.33 -3.07 52.29
N VAL A 21 -29.65 -3.19 52.22
CA VAL A 21 -30.36 -3.09 50.94
C VAL A 21 -31.10 -1.76 50.88
N ALA A 22 -30.33 -0.67 50.84
CA ALA A 22 -30.67 0.39 49.88
C ALA A 22 -30.47 -0.25 48.49
N GLY A 23 -31.42 -1.12 48.13
CA GLY A 23 -31.53 -1.66 46.80
C GLY A 23 -31.68 -0.47 45.88
N CYS A 24 -30.89 -0.47 44.81
CA CYS A 24 -31.14 0.36 43.66
C CYS A 24 -32.65 0.33 43.40
N GLY A 25 -33.28 1.51 43.35
CA GLY A 25 -34.65 1.55 42.83
C GLY A 25 -34.62 0.93 41.45
N ASP A 26 -35.40 -0.13 41.23
CA ASP A 26 -35.60 -0.78 39.93
C ASP A 26 -36.41 0.12 38.95
N ASP A 27 -36.53 1.42 39.26
CA ASP A 27 -37.28 2.41 38.47
C ASP A 27 -36.43 3.11 37.40
N PHE A 28 -35.20 2.66 37.15
CA PHE A 28 -34.51 3.00 35.90
C PHE A 28 -34.99 2.11 34.76
N LYS A 29 -36.29 2.17 34.44
CA LYS A 29 -36.72 1.80 33.09
C LYS A 29 -36.15 2.87 32.17
N SER A 30 -35.01 2.55 31.56
CA SER A 30 -34.45 3.36 30.49
C SER A 30 -35.56 3.64 29.47
N ASN A 31 -35.86 4.91 29.20
CA ASN A 31 -36.81 5.31 28.16
C ASN A 31 -36.22 5.12 26.75
N LEU A 32 -35.07 4.45 26.63
CA LEU A 32 -34.42 4.18 25.36
C LEU A 32 -35.17 3.11 24.57
N ARG A 33 -35.58 3.45 23.35
CA ARG A 33 -36.22 2.55 22.39
C ARG A 33 -35.16 1.90 21.51
N LEU A 34 -34.70 0.72 21.92
CA LEU A 34 -33.59 -0.02 21.30
C LEU A 34 -34.01 -1.19 20.39
N ASP A 35 -35.31 -1.35 20.13
CA ASP A 35 -35.92 -2.43 19.35
C ASP A 35 -36.19 -2.05 17.88
N GLY A 36 -35.86 -0.81 17.48
CA GLY A 36 -36.07 -0.33 16.12
C GLY A 36 -35.02 -0.81 15.13
N ASP A 37 -35.46 -1.38 14.01
CA ASP A 37 -34.60 -1.70 12.87
C ASP A 37 -34.20 -0.43 12.09
N VAL A 38 -32.95 -0.37 11.63
CA VAL A 38 -32.32 0.80 10.98
C VAL A 38 -31.73 0.46 9.60
N TRP A 39 -32.34 -0.50 8.90
CA TRP A 39 -31.83 -0.99 7.61
C TRP A 39 -32.24 -0.07 6.45
N VAL A 40 -31.33 0.08 5.50
CA VAL A 40 -31.66 0.52 4.13
C VAL A 40 -32.02 -0.73 3.32
N ASN A 41 -33.22 -0.77 2.75
CA ASN A 41 -33.70 -1.89 1.92
C ASN A 41 -33.43 -1.63 0.42
N SER A 42 -33.60 -0.40 -0.04
CA SER A 42 -33.25 0.04 -1.39
C SER A 42 -32.94 1.54 -1.41
N ILE A 43 -32.13 1.96 -2.37
CA ILE A 43 -31.90 3.37 -2.69
C ILE A 43 -31.63 3.51 -4.19
N LYS A 44 -32.12 4.60 -4.79
CA LYS A 44 -31.75 5.02 -6.14
C LYS A 44 -31.29 6.47 -6.14
N LEU A 45 -30.23 6.73 -6.90
CA LEU A 45 -29.79 8.05 -7.27
C LEU A 45 -30.09 8.23 -8.76
N ASP A 46 -30.95 9.18 -9.10
CA ASP A 46 -31.54 9.32 -10.43
C ASP A 46 -32.14 7.97 -10.92
N GLU A 47 -31.74 7.46 -12.08
CA GLU A 47 -32.15 6.13 -12.54
C GLU A 47 -31.33 4.96 -11.96
N TYR A 48 -30.24 5.22 -11.23
CA TYR A 48 -29.25 4.22 -10.84
C TYR A 48 -29.52 3.61 -9.46
N ALA A 49 -29.67 2.29 -9.42
CA ALA A 49 -29.88 1.56 -8.18
C ALA A 49 -28.58 1.34 -7.39
N GLY A 50 -28.67 1.52 -6.07
CA GLY A 50 -27.60 1.21 -5.13
C GLY A 50 -27.55 -0.26 -4.75
N THR A 51 -26.34 -0.80 -4.67
CA THR A 51 -26.05 -2.10 -4.07
C THR A 51 -25.65 -1.91 -2.62
N ILE A 52 -26.34 -2.58 -1.69
CA ILE A 52 -26.15 -2.38 -0.25
C ILE A 52 -25.31 -3.53 0.32
N ASP A 53 -24.25 -3.18 1.03
CA ASP A 53 -23.45 -4.09 1.84
C ASP A 53 -23.73 -3.86 3.32
N TYR A 54 -24.47 -4.80 3.92
CA TYR A 54 -24.86 -4.72 5.32
C TYR A 54 -23.72 -5.01 6.29
N GLN A 55 -22.65 -5.68 5.87
CA GLN A 55 -21.52 -5.99 6.74
C GLN A 55 -20.62 -4.77 6.86
N ASN A 56 -20.27 -4.16 5.72
CA ASN A 56 -19.37 -3.01 5.66
C ASN A 56 -20.10 -1.67 5.83
N LYS A 57 -21.44 -1.68 5.86
CA LYS A 57 -22.28 -0.47 5.94
C LYS A 57 -22.00 0.49 4.78
N THR A 58 -21.84 -0.07 3.58
CA THR A 58 -21.61 0.72 2.37
C THR A 58 -22.75 0.55 1.38
N ILE A 59 -22.93 1.55 0.53
CA ILE A 59 -23.87 1.55 -0.58
C ILE A 59 -23.11 2.03 -1.80
N VAL A 60 -23.07 1.21 -2.86
CA VAL A 60 -22.39 1.55 -4.11
C VAL A 60 -23.41 1.75 -5.22
N VAL A 61 -23.37 2.91 -5.86
CA VAL A 61 -24.21 3.24 -7.03
C VAL A 61 -23.31 3.35 -8.26
N GLY A 62 -23.56 2.50 -9.26
CA GLY A 62 -22.81 2.50 -10.51
C GLY A 62 -23.42 3.44 -11.55
N VAL A 63 -22.62 4.30 -12.17
CA VAL A 63 -23.06 5.28 -13.18
C VAL A 63 -22.18 5.23 -14.44
N PRO A 64 -22.64 5.75 -15.59
CA PRO A 64 -21.81 5.88 -16.79
C PRO A 64 -20.52 6.68 -16.54
N TYR A 65 -19.49 6.41 -17.34
CA TYR A 65 -18.16 7.02 -17.20
C TYR A 65 -18.21 8.56 -17.16
N ASP A 66 -19.03 9.19 -18.00
CA ASP A 66 -19.15 10.63 -18.15
C ASP A 66 -20.30 11.26 -17.33
N TYR A 67 -20.96 10.48 -16.47
CA TYR A 67 -22.10 10.96 -15.69
C TYR A 67 -21.67 12.04 -14.68
N ASP A 68 -22.47 13.10 -14.58
CA ASP A 68 -22.28 14.18 -13.61
C ASP A 68 -22.78 13.75 -12.22
N VAL A 69 -21.83 13.45 -11.34
CA VAL A 69 -22.11 13.03 -9.96
C VAL A 69 -22.23 14.20 -8.98
N THR A 70 -22.02 15.44 -9.43
CA THR A 70 -22.02 16.61 -8.53
C THR A 70 -23.41 17.06 -8.13
N ARG A 71 -24.44 16.52 -8.80
CA ARG A 71 -25.84 16.94 -8.64
C ARG A 71 -26.82 15.80 -8.87
N MET A 72 -26.64 14.66 -8.20
CA MET A 72 -27.56 13.52 -8.35
C MET A 72 -28.77 13.67 -7.44
N ALA A 73 -29.96 13.34 -7.93
CA ALA A 73 -31.18 13.34 -7.13
C ALA A 73 -31.36 12.01 -6.40
N VAL A 74 -31.72 12.06 -5.12
CA VAL A 74 -32.13 10.88 -4.36
C VAL A 74 -33.56 10.53 -4.75
N SER A 75 -33.73 9.70 -5.76
CA SER A 75 -35.05 9.43 -6.36
C SER A 75 -35.88 8.41 -5.58
N GLU A 76 -35.23 7.52 -4.83
CA GLU A 76 -35.89 6.45 -4.05
C GLU A 76 -35.06 6.12 -2.81
N ILE A 77 -35.69 5.99 -1.65
CA ILE A 77 -35.13 5.36 -0.45
C ILE A 77 -36.23 4.52 0.20
N ASN A 78 -35.95 3.24 0.42
CA ASN A 78 -36.79 2.34 1.21
C ASN A 78 -36.03 1.90 2.46
N LEU A 79 -36.63 2.10 3.64
CA LEU A 79 -36.03 1.80 4.95
C LEU A 79 -36.87 0.78 5.72
N SER A 80 -36.31 0.26 6.81
CA SER A 80 -37.09 -0.45 7.84
C SER A 80 -38.31 0.33 8.30
N GLU A 81 -39.35 -0.40 8.73
CA GLU A 81 -40.60 0.22 9.19
C GLU A 81 -40.37 1.15 10.39
N GLY A 82 -40.89 2.37 10.30
CA GLY A 82 -40.73 3.40 11.33
C GLY A 82 -39.35 4.07 11.37
N ALA A 83 -38.41 3.67 10.52
CA ALA A 83 -37.11 4.31 10.42
C ALA A 83 -37.16 5.60 9.59
N THR A 84 -36.20 6.49 9.85
CA THR A 84 -36.01 7.76 9.14
C THR A 84 -34.55 7.89 8.71
N ALA A 85 -34.29 8.60 7.62
CA ALA A 85 -32.94 8.85 7.11
C ALA A 85 -32.56 10.32 7.26
N SER A 86 -31.25 10.58 7.36
CA SER A 86 -30.68 11.94 7.33
C SER A 86 -30.76 12.61 5.96
N ILE A 87 -31.04 11.85 4.91
CA ILE A 87 -31.20 12.29 3.52
C ILE A 87 -32.62 11.95 3.07
N ALA A 88 -33.34 12.92 2.50
CA ALA A 88 -34.70 12.73 2.01
C ALA A 88 -34.76 12.45 0.50
N VAL A 89 -35.82 11.74 0.09
CA VAL A 89 -36.16 11.58 -1.33
C VAL A 89 -36.45 12.96 -1.95
N GLY A 90 -35.85 13.23 -3.10
CA GLY A 90 -35.93 14.50 -3.83
C GLY A 90 -34.76 15.45 -3.56
N GLU A 91 -33.89 15.17 -2.59
CA GLU A 91 -32.67 15.96 -2.39
C GLU A 91 -31.70 15.78 -3.57
N THR A 92 -30.98 16.85 -3.90
CA THR A 92 -29.89 16.83 -4.88
C THR A 92 -28.57 17.00 -4.14
N ILE A 93 -27.68 16.03 -4.30
CA ILE A 93 -26.44 15.93 -3.52
C ILE A 93 -25.24 15.78 -4.47
N ASP A 94 -24.12 16.35 -4.04
CA ASP A 94 -22.81 16.12 -4.65
C ASP A 94 -22.20 14.83 -4.10
N PHE A 95 -22.06 13.82 -4.97
CA PHE A 95 -21.43 12.53 -4.68
C PHE A 95 -20.02 12.43 -5.27
N SER A 96 -19.36 13.55 -5.54
CA SER A 96 -17.92 13.57 -5.88
C SER A 96 -17.05 13.01 -4.75
N LEU A 97 -17.54 13.05 -3.51
CA LEU A 97 -16.97 12.41 -2.34
C LEU A 97 -18.00 11.46 -1.70
N PRO A 98 -17.56 10.46 -0.91
CA PRO A 98 -18.48 9.59 -0.18
C PRO A 98 -19.40 10.39 0.76
N VAL A 99 -20.68 10.04 0.76
CA VAL A 99 -21.72 10.73 1.55
C VAL A 99 -22.24 9.81 2.65
N SER A 100 -22.32 10.32 3.87
CA SER A 100 -22.87 9.57 5.01
C SER A 100 -24.40 9.65 5.03
N LEU A 101 -25.05 8.49 5.11
CA LEU A 101 -26.49 8.31 5.31
C LEU A 101 -26.73 7.72 6.70
N THR A 102 -27.29 8.50 7.63
CA THR A 102 -27.68 8.00 8.94
C THR A 102 -29.15 7.59 8.94
N VAL A 103 -29.43 6.34 9.27
CA VAL A 103 -30.77 5.80 9.50
C VAL A 103 -31.02 5.70 11.00
N LYS A 104 -32.18 6.18 11.45
CA LYS A 104 -32.60 6.20 12.86
C LYS A 104 -33.97 5.58 13.06
N ASN A 105 -34.14 4.80 14.11
CA ASN A 105 -35.42 4.28 14.55
C ASN A 105 -35.45 4.22 16.09
N GLY A 106 -36.16 5.17 16.71
CA GLY A 106 -36.07 5.37 18.16
C GLY A 106 -34.68 5.88 18.56
N ASP A 107 -34.04 5.18 19.48
CA ASP A 107 -32.68 5.50 19.98
C ASP A 107 -31.59 4.66 19.30
N VAL A 108 -31.97 3.80 18.35
CA VAL A 108 -31.03 3.06 17.50
C VAL A 108 -30.68 3.92 16.28
N GLN A 109 -29.40 3.97 15.95
CA GLN A 109 -28.92 4.59 14.72
C GLN A 109 -27.86 3.73 14.03
N MET A 110 -27.80 3.81 12.71
CA MET A 110 -26.76 3.23 11.89
C MET A 110 -26.39 4.20 10.79
N SER A 111 -25.10 4.30 10.47
CA SER A 111 -24.63 5.11 9.35
C SER A 111 -24.12 4.20 8.24
N TYR A 112 -24.51 4.53 7.02
CA TYR A 112 -24.03 3.95 5.79
C TYR A 112 -23.18 4.96 5.04
N THR A 113 -22.18 4.49 4.31
CA THR A 113 -21.40 5.32 3.39
C THR A 113 -21.86 5.07 1.95
N ILE A 114 -22.45 6.07 1.31
CA ILE A 114 -22.83 6.04 -0.10
C ILE A 114 -21.63 6.46 -0.95
N THR A 115 -21.28 5.65 -1.93
CA THR A 115 -20.24 5.95 -2.93
C THR A 115 -20.80 5.76 -4.33
N VAL A 116 -20.60 6.76 -5.19
CA VAL A 116 -20.92 6.65 -6.61
C VAL A 116 -19.67 6.24 -7.37
N LYS A 117 -19.72 5.12 -8.10
CA LYS A 117 -18.63 4.63 -8.93
C LYS A 117 -19.00 4.76 -10.40
N ARG A 118 -18.14 5.45 -11.16
CA ARG A 118 -18.24 5.50 -12.62
C ARG A 118 -17.82 4.16 -13.21
N ASP A 119 -18.43 3.78 -14.33
CA ASP A 119 -17.94 2.68 -15.15
C ASP A 119 -16.47 2.94 -15.48
N GLU A 120 -15.63 1.92 -15.31
CA GLU A 120 -14.21 2.02 -15.60
C GLU A 120 -13.72 0.73 -16.29
N ALA A 121 -12.96 0.90 -17.37
CA ALA A 121 -12.33 -0.20 -18.09
C ALA A 121 -10.81 -0.08 -17.97
N LYS A 122 -10.18 -1.01 -17.23
CA LYS A 122 -8.73 -1.03 -17.00
C LYS A 122 -8.11 -2.31 -17.57
N ILE A 123 -6.94 -2.18 -18.19
CA ILE A 123 -5.97 -3.28 -18.32
C ILE A 123 -5.13 -3.26 -17.05
N LEU A 124 -4.99 -4.39 -16.36
CA LEU A 124 -4.31 -4.47 -15.05
C LEU A 124 -2.88 -5.00 -15.17
N THR A 125 -2.67 -6.01 -16.02
CA THR A 125 -1.34 -6.56 -16.31
C THR A 125 -1.18 -6.71 -17.81
N PHE A 126 0.05 -6.74 -18.32
CA PHE A 126 0.32 -6.99 -19.73
C PHE A 126 1.62 -7.76 -19.91
N LYS A 127 1.63 -8.75 -20.80
CA LYS A 127 2.81 -9.55 -21.14
C LYS A 127 2.90 -9.77 -22.65
N LEU A 128 4.12 -9.81 -23.16
CA LEU A 128 4.43 -10.25 -24.52
C LEU A 128 5.04 -11.65 -24.48
N ASN A 129 4.52 -12.55 -25.33
CA ASN A 129 4.91 -13.96 -25.42
C ASN A 129 4.91 -14.68 -24.06
N ASP A 130 3.99 -14.29 -23.17
CA ASP A 130 3.86 -14.80 -21.79
C ASP A 130 5.14 -14.68 -20.94
N THR A 131 6.13 -13.90 -21.41
CA THR A 131 7.48 -13.83 -20.85
C THR A 131 7.84 -12.41 -20.45
N TYR A 132 7.66 -11.45 -21.35
CA TYR A 132 8.11 -10.09 -21.13
C TYR A 132 7.01 -9.26 -20.51
N VAL A 133 7.19 -8.90 -19.26
CA VAL A 133 6.24 -8.12 -18.47
C VAL A 133 6.26 -6.66 -18.91
N GLY A 134 5.08 -6.09 -19.08
CA GLY A 134 4.87 -4.67 -19.40
C GLY A 134 4.40 -3.89 -18.19
N LYS A 135 5.00 -2.73 -17.96
CA LYS A 135 4.48 -1.78 -16.98
C LYS A 135 3.23 -1.11 -17.53
N VAL A 136 2.13 -1.19 -16.80
CA VAL A 136 0.87 -0.51 -17.14
C VAL A 136 0.75 0.79 -16.35
N ASP A 137 0.66 1.92 -17.04
CA ASP A 137 0.39 3.22 -16.42
C ASP A 137 -1.09 3.56 -16.56
N GLN A 138 -1.80 3.57 -15.43
CA GLN A 138 -3.24 3.82 -15.39
C GLN A 138 -3.61 5.28 -15.63
N LEU A 139 -2.71 6.25 -15.49
CA LEU A 139 -3.04 7.66 -15.72
C LEU A 139 -2.76 8.04 -17.18
N SER A 140 -1.57 7.74 -17.67
CA SER A 140 -1.20 8.04 -19.07
C SER A 140 -1.82 7.07 -20.07
N LYS A 141 -2.41 5.96 -19.59
CA LYS A 141 -2.95 4.86 -20.40
C LYS A 141 -1.90 4.34 -21.39
N THR A 142 -0.69 4.14 -20.89
CA THR A 142 0.42 3.57 -21.66
C THR A 142 0.83 2.23 -21.08
N ILE A 143 1.39 1.38 -21.93
CA ILE A 143 1.99 0.11 -21.54
C ILE A 143 3.38 0.04 -22.15
N SER A 144 4.40 -0.04 -21.32
CA SER A 144 5.80 -0.09 -21.77
C SER A 144 6.39 -1.47 -21.54
N VAL A 145 6.86 -2.12 -22.60
CA VAL A 145 7.48 -3.45 -22.53
C VAL A 145 8.92 -3.38 -23.03
N VAL A 146 9.86 -3.93 -22.25
CA VAL A 146 11.25 -4.08 -22.68
C VAL A 146 11.52 -5.54 -23.01
N VAL A 147 12.06 -5.79 -24.20
CA VAL A 147 12.41 -7.13 -24.70
C VAL A 147 13.89 -7.17 -25.11
N PRO A 148 14.54 -8.35 -25.13
CA PRO A 148 15.91 -8.48 -25.63
C PRO A 148 16.06 -7.99 -27.07
N LEU A 149 17.26 -7.48 -27.41
CA LEU A 149 17.62 -7.04 -28.77
C LEU A 149 17.41 -8.09 -29.86
N THR A 150 17.37 -9.36 -29.50
CA THR A 150 17.22 -10.50 -30.42
C THR A 150 15.78 -10.90 -30.69
N VAL A 151 14.81 -10.34 -29.95
CA VAL A 151 13.38 -10.70 -30.10
C VAL A 151 12.81 -10.05 -31.36
N ASP A 152 12.17 -10.85 -32.21
CA ASP A 152 11.38 -10.35 -33.35
C ASP A 152 10.10 -9.68 -32.87
N ILE A 153 10.04 -8.36 -32.97
CA ILE A 153 8.89 -7.55 -32.51
C ILE A 153 7.77 -7.45 -33.53
N THR A 154 7.91 -8.04 -34.71
CA THR A 154 6.87 -7.97 -35.77
C THR A 154 5.71 -8.94 -35.52
N GLN A 155 5.88 -9.93 -34.64
CA GLN A 155 4.90 -10.98 -34.36
C GLN A 155 4.93 -11.38 -32.87
N LEU A 156 4.48 -10.50 -31.98
CA LEU A 156 4.41 -10.78 -30.54
C LEU A 156 2.97 -11.05 -30.09
N LYS A 157 2.81 -12.07 -29.26
CA LYS A 157 1.54 -12.44 -28.64
C LYS A 157 1.31 -11.60 -27.38
N GLY A 158 0.31 -10.72 -27.39
CA GLY A 158 -0.06 -9.92 -26.21
C GLY A 158 -1.08 -10.63 -25.32
N THR A 159 -0.75 -10.85 -24.05
CA THR A 159 -1.64 -11.39 -23.02
C THR A 159 -1.78 -10.40 -21.86
N PHE A 160 -2.95 -10.38 -21.21
CA PHE A 160 -3.26 -9.39 -20.18
C PHE A 160 -4.42 -9.83 -19.30
N THR A 161 -4.54 -9.20 -18.13
CA THR A 161 -5.74 -9.20 -17.28
C THR A 161 -6.39 -7.82 -17.31
N GLY A 162 -7.71 -7.76 -17.09
CA GLY A 162 -8.47 -6.50 -17.02
C GLY A 162 -9.29 -6.42 -15.74
N SER A 163 -9.88 -5.25 -15.46
CA SER A 163 -10.87 -5.11 -14.40
C SER A 163 -12.10 -5.99 -14.67
N ASP A 164 -12.89 -6.26 -13.62
CA ASP A 164 -14.01 -7.19 -13.73
C ASP A 164 -14.99 -6.78 -14.84
N GLY A 165 -15.42 -7.76 -15.64
CA GLY A 165 -16.29 -7.55 -16.80
C GLY A 165 -15.68 -6.84 -18.02
N VAL A 166 -14.41 -6.42 -18.00
CA VAL A 166 -13.77 -5.76 -19.14
C VAL A 166 -13.57 -6.71 -20.31
N THR A 167 -13.83 -6.20 -21.51
CA THR A 167 -13.37 -6.79 -22.78
C THR A 167 -12.29 -5.90 -23.38
N VAL A 168 -11.32 -6.49 -24.10
CA VAL A 168 -10.21 -5.72 -24.71
C VAL A 168 -10.03 -6.13 -26.17
N THR A 169 -9.82 -5.15 -27.04
CA THR A 169 -9.44 -5.34 -28.44
C THR A 169 -8.11 -4.65 -28.73
N PRO A 170 -7.08 -5.33 -29.30
CA PRO A 170 -7.06 -6.72 -29.72
C PRO A 170 -7.28 -7.72 -28.58
N ALA A 171 -7.85 -8.88 -28.91
CA ALA A 171 -8.12 -9.94 -27.93
C ALA A 171 -6.84 -10.50 -27.32
N SER A 172 -6.91 -10.94 -26.06
CA SER A 172 -5.79 -11.58 -25.37
C SER A 172 -5.33 -12.82 -26.14
N GLY A 173 -4.03 -12.95 -26.32
CA GLY A 173 -3.41 -14.01 -27.12
C GLY A 173 -3.34 -13.72 -28.62
N SER A 174 -3.83 -12.57 -29.10
CA SER A 174 -3.62 -12.16 -30.49
C SER A 174 -2.17 -11.77 -30.75
N ILE A 175 -1.69 -12.09 -31.96
CA ILE A 175 -0.36 -11.70 -32.45
C ILE A 175 -0.45 -10.32 -33.10
N GLN A 176 0.42 -9.41 -32.70
CA GLN A 176 0.51 -8.05 -33.23
C GLN A 176 1.93 -7.70 -33.66
N ASP A 177 2.05 -6.73 -34.55
CA ASP A 177 3.31 -6.11 -34.96
C ASP A 177 3.57 -4.86 -34.11
N PHE A 178 4.64 -4.89 -33.31
CA PHE A 178 5.05 -3.80 -32.42
C PHE A 178 6.25 -2.99 -32.96
N THR A 179 6.52 -3.03 -34.26
CA THR A 179 7.46 -2.09 -34.90
C THR A 179 7.01 -0.63 -34.73
N ASN A 180 5.72 -0.41 -34.53
CA ASN A 180 5.12 0.84 -34.10
C ASN A 180 4.24 0.59 -32.86
N PRO A 181 3.91 1.62 -32.06
CA PRO A 181 3.00 1.45 -30.94
C PRO A 181 1.64 0.87 -31.36
N VAL A 182 1.10 -0.04 -30.56
CA VAL A 182 -0.19 -0.72 -30.80
C VAL A 182 -1.20 -0.32 -29.73
N THR A 183 -2.40 0.06 -30.13
CA THR A 183 -3.47 0.42 -29.18
C THR A 183 -4.31 -0.79 -28.80
N TYR A 184 -4.44 -1.04 -27.50
CA TYR A 184 -5.40 -1.99 -26.91
C TYR A 184 -6.52 -1.21 -26.24
N THR A 185 -7.76 -1.37 -26.71
CA THR A 185 -8.94 -0.68 -26.18
C THR A 185 -9.68 -1.58 -25.21
N ALA A 186 -9.68 -1.21 -23.93
CA ALA A 186 -10.52 -1.82 -22.90
C ALA A 186 -11.92 -1.21 -22.94
N THR A 187 -12.96 -2.04 -22.79
CA THR A 187 -14.36 -1.62 -22.83
C THR A 187 -15.15 -2.33 -21.73
N TYR A 188 -15.88 -1.54 -20.95
CA TYR A 188 -16.83 -2.01 -19.95
C TYR A 188 -18.03 -1.06 -19.92
N ARG A 189 -19.19 -1.56 -20.36
CA ARG A 189 -20.44 -0.77 -20.46
C ARG A 189 -20.21 0.56 -21.20
N SER A 190 -20.29 1.69 -20.50
CA SER A 190 -20.07 3.02 -21.08
C SER A 190 -18.59 3.43 -21.17
N ALA A 191 -17.71 2.79 -20.41
CA ALA A 191 -16.29 3.12 -20.39
C ALA A 191 -15.54 2.49 -21.58
N VAL A 192 -14.79 3.34 -22.30
CA VAL A 192 -13.91 2.94 -23.40
C VAL A 192 -12.54 3.57 -23.19
N THR A 193 -11.54 2.77 -22.85
CA THR A 193 -10.21 3.23 -22.47
C THR A 193 -9.15 2.66 -23.42
N PRO A 194 -8.55 3.49 -24.31
CA PRO A 194 -7.42 3.06 -25.12
C PRO A 194 -6.12 3.05 -24.31
N TYR A 195 -5.36 1.96 -24.40
CA TYR A 195 -3.99 1.84 -23.88
C TYR A 195 -2.99 1.75 -25.04
N VAL A 196 -1.98 2.60 -25.05
CA VAL A 196 -0.92 2.57 -26.08
C VAL A 196 0.23 1.71 -25.61
N VAL A 197 0.43 0.56 -26.27
CA VAL A 197 1.53 -0.38 -25.99
C VAL A 197 2.74 -0.01 -26.83
N THR A 198 3.88 0.23 -26.17
CA THR A 198 5.16 0.50 -26.82
C THR A 198 6.17 -0.57 -26.41
N VAL A 199 6.88 -1.12 -27.40
CA VAL A 199 7.92 -2.14 -27.18
C VAL A 199 9.28 -1.52 -27.48
N THR A 200 10.19 -1.62 -26.51
CA THR A 200 11.57 -1.19 -26.68
C THR A 200 12.48 -2.41 -26.62
N GLN A 201 13.31 -2.60 -27.64
CA GLN A 201 14.36 -3.61 -27.61
C GLN A 201 15.57 -3.07 -26.85
N GLY A 202 16.08 -3.84 -25.89
CA GLY A 202 17.21 -3.44 -25.05
C GLY A 202 17.85 -4.62 -24.32
N ASN A 203 18.84 -4.33 -23.48
CA ASN A 203 19.38 -5.32 -22.56
C ASN A 203 18.35 -5.53 -21.44
N VAL A 204 17.71 -6.70 -21.42
CA VAL A 204 16.84 -7.07 -20.30
C VAL A 204 17.70 -7.71 -19.23
N ILE A 205 17.69 -7.10 -18.06
CA ILE A 205 18.62 -7.39 -16.98
C ILE A 205 17.86 -8.17 -15.90
N PRO A 206 18.26 -9.42 -15.59
CA PRO A 206 17.61 -10.18 -14.55
C PRO A 206 17.69 -9.46 -13.21
N THR A 207 16.54 -9.34 -12.55
CA THR A 207 16.42 -8.76 -11.20
C THR A 207 15.65 -9.72 -10.32
N ALA A 208 15.76 -9.58 -9.01
CA ALA A 208 14.97 -10.39 -8.10
C ALA A 208 14.30 -9.57 -7.01
N PHE A 209 13.11 -9.99 -6.62
CA PHE A 209 12.55 -9.69 -5.31
C PHE A 209 12.93 -10.81 -4.36
N ILE A 210 13.48 -10.50 -3.19
CA ILE A 210 13.72 -11.51 -2.15
C ILE A 210 12.75 -11.35 -0.99
N GLY A 211 12.16 -12.47 -0.55
CA GLY A 211 11.25 -12.51 0.58
C GLY A 211 11.50 -13.66 1.54
N THR A 212 10.72 -13.68 2.62
CA THR A 212 10.79 -14.66 3.71
C THR A 212 10.01 -15.94 3.44
N ALA A 213 9.07 -15.91 2.48
CA ALA A 213 8.27 -17.06 2.08
C ALA A 213 8.83 -17.74 0.81
N SER A 214 8.38 -18.96 0.49
CA SER A 214 8.87 -19.68 -0.71
C SER A 214 8.30 -19.16 -2.03
N SER A 215 7.23 -18.38 -2.00
CA SER A 215 6.66 -17.69 -3.17
C SER A 215 5.89 -16.44 -2.73
N VAL A 216 5.64 -15.51 -3.66
CA VAL A 216 4.80 -14.31 -3.43
C VAL A 216 3.45 -14.67 -2.81
N SER A 217 2.82 -15.75 -3.27
CA SER A 217 1.49 -16.16 -2.79
C SER A 217 1.45 -16.51 -1.30
N GLN A 218 2.60 -16.93 -0.75
CA GLN A 218 2.78 -17.38 0.62
C GLN A 218 3.32 -16.30 1.56
N LEU A 219 3.64 -15.09 1.06
CA LEU A 219 3.98 -13.96 1.93
C LEU A 219 2.76 -13.64 2.82
N THR A 220 3.01 -13.53 4.12
CA THR A 220 1.97 -13.28 5.12
C THR A 220 1.74 -11.80 5.38
N SER A 221 2.78 -10.97 5.27
CA SER A 221 2.62 -9.50 5.29
C SER A 221 1.98 -9.07 3.96
N PRO A 222 0.78 -8.47 3.98
CA PRO A 222 0.18 -7.86 2.79
C PRO A 222 1.02 -6.72 2.20
N GLU A 223 1.76 -5.96 3.01
CA GLU A 223 2.72 -4.95 2.54
C GLU A 223 3.82 -5.58 1.68
N GLU A 224 4.53 -6.59 2.20
CA GLU A 224 5.58 -7.28 1.45
C GLU A 224 5.03 -7.97 0.19
N LYS A 225 3.84 -8.54 0.30
CA LYS A 225 3.16 -9.20 -0.81
C LYS A 225 2.78 -8.21 -1.91
N ALA A 226 2.28 -7.03 -1.56
CA ALA A 226 1.92 -5.99 -2.52
C ALA A 226 3.16 -5.50 -3.28
N ALA A 227 4.25 -5.20 -2.57
CA ALA A 227 5.54 -4.82 -3.16
C ALA A 227 6.09 -5.90 -4.11
N ALA A 228 6.11 -7.17 -3.65
CA ALA A 228 6.60 -8.29 -4.45
C ALA A 228 5.74 -8.52 -5.71
N GLN A 229 4.42 -8.49 -5.55
CA GLN A 229 3.48 -8.68 -6.65
C GLN A 229 3.60 -7.56 -7.68
N TRP A 230 3.74 -6.31 -7.24
CA TRP A 230 3.99 -5.18 -8.14
C TRP A 230 5.24 -5.40 -8.97
N MET A 231 6.35 -5.88 -8.39
CA MET A 231 7.57 -6.17 -9.16
C MET A 231 7.31 -7.22 -10.24
N MET A 232 6.65 -8.32 -9.88
CA MET A 232 6.35 -9.42 -10.81
C MET A 232 5.42 -9.00 -11.96
N ASP A 233 4.57 -8.01 -11.72
CA ASP A 233 3.59 -7.52 -12.68
C ASP A 233 4.10 -6.34 -13.53
N ASN A 234 5.21 -5.70 -13.15
CA ASN A 234 5.69 -4.48 -13.81
C ASN A 234 7.14 -4.51 -14.29
N ILE A 235 7.97 -5.46 -13.83
CA ILE A 235 9.38 -5.54 -14.19
C ILE A 235 9.63 -6.79 -15.06
N SER A 236 10.07 -6.57 -16.30
CA SER A 236 10.40 -7.67 -17.22
C SER A 236 11.58 -8.48 -16.68
N MET A 237 11.47 -9.82 -16.75
CA MET A 237 12.49 -10.78 -16.29
C MET A 237 12.86 -10.67 -14.80
N SER A 238 11.98 -10.08 -13.97
CA SER A 238 12.13 -10.18 -12.52
C SER A 238 11.72 -11.57 -12.02
N GLU A 239 12.41 -12.07 -11.00
CA GLU A 239 12.08 -13.33 -10.34
C GLU A 239 11.85 -13.13 -8.84
N TYR A 240 10.97 -13.94 -8.25
CA TYR A 240 10.87 -14.03 -6.80
C TYR A 240 11.82 -15.12 -6.30
N ILE A 241 12.65 -14.79 -5.32
CA ILE A 241 13.51 -15.74 -4.61
C ILE A 241 13.23 -15.69 -3.10
N SER A 242 13.52 -16.77 -2.39
CA SER A 242 13.40 -16.81 -0.93
C SER A 242 14.76 -16.81 -0.26
N PHE A 243 14.87 -16.19 0.92
CA PHE A 243 16.08 -16.32 1.74
C PHE A 243 16.43 -17.78 2.02
N LYS A 244 15.40 -18.61 2.27
CA LYS A 244 15.58 -20.04 2.49
C LYS A 244 16.24 -20.74 1.29
N ASP A 245 15.83 -20.46 0.06
CA ASP A 245 16.43 -21.08 -1.13
C ASP A 245 17.85 -20.55 -1.40
N VAL A 246 18.12 -19.29 -1.04
CA VAL A 246 19.49 -18.75 -1.01
C VAL A 246 20.33 -19.52 -0.01
N VAL A 247 19.88 -19.70 1.24
CA VAL A 247 20.59 -20.47 2.28
C VAL A 247 20.83 -21.91 1.84
N ASP A 248 19.82 -22.57 1.29
CA ASP A 248 19.87 -23.95 0.79
C ASP A 248 20.74 -24.10 -0.48
N GLY A 249 21.19 -23.00 -1.09
CA GLY A 249 22.07 -23.02 -2.27
C GLY A 249 21.37 -23.36 -3.58
N LYS A 250 20.05 -23.13 -3.65
CA LYS A 250 19.23 -23.38 -4.85
C LYS A 250 19.16 -22.18 -5.79
N VAL A 251 19.61 -21.01 -5.32
CA VAL A 251 19.62 -19.76 -6.08
C VAL A 251 21.07 -19.34 -6.32
N ASP A 252 21.41 -19.08 -7.58
CA ASP A 252 22.62 -18.37 -7.95
C ASP A 252 22.34 -16.86 -7.92
N LEU A 253 22.82 -16.17 -6.89
CA LEU A 253 22.66 -14.72 -6.75
C LEU A 253 23.39 -13.95 -7.86
N GLY A 254 24.48 -14.49 -8.42
CA GLY A 254 25.28 -13.82 -9.45
C GLY A 254 24.54 -13.63 -10.78
N LYS A 255 23.39 -14.29 -10.96
CA LYS A 255 22.48 -14.09 -12.09
C LYS A 255 21.85 -12.69 -12.10
N TYR A 256 21.60 -12.11 -10.93
CA TYR A 256 20.82 -10.89 -10.80
C TYR A 256 21.74 -9.67 -10.75
N THR A 257 21.39 -8.61 -11.47
CA THR A 257 22.14 -7.35 -11.37
C THR A 257 21.69 -6.52 -10.18
N ALA A 258 20.41 -6.59 -9.82
CA ALA A 258 19.85 -5.95 -8.65
C ALA A 258 18.86 -6.88 -7.94
N ILE A 259 18.89 -6.84 -6.60
CA ILE A 259 17.95 -7.55 -5.74
C ILE A 259 17.23 -6.53 -4.86
N TRP A 260 15.91 -6.55 -4.88
CA TRP A 260 15.06 -5.75 -4.01
C TRP A 260 14.60 -6.58 -2.82
N TRP A 261 14.83 -6.07 -1.61
CA TRP A 261 14.17 -6.53 -0.40
C TRP A 261 13.31 -5.42 0.22
N HIS A 262 12.03 -5.71 0.37
CA HIS A 262 11.08 -4.94 1.14
C HIS A 262 10.71 -5.73 2.39
N PHE A 263 10.83 -5.13 3.58
CA PHE A 263 10.58 -5.81 4.85
C PHE A 263 9.73 -4.96 5.78
N HIS A 264 8.59 -5.51 6.20
CA HIS A 264 7.69 -4.91 7.17
C HIS A 264 7.66 -5.73 8.47
N ALA A 265 7.51 -5.04 9.59
CA ALA A 265 7.29 -5.65 10.89
C ALA A 265 6.33 -4.77 11.69
N ASP A 266 5.27 -5.37 12.23
CA ASP A 266 4.27 -4.67 13.01
C ASP A 266 4.84 -4.11 14.31
N ASN A 267 4.45 -2.88 14.64
CA ASN A 267 4.89 -2.17 15.85
C ASN A 267 6.43 -2.08 15.94
N GLY A 268 7.10 -1.97 14.79
CA GLY A 268 8.55 -2.06 14.69
C GLY A 268 9.26 -0.88 15.35
N ASP A 269 9.83 -1.08 16.53
CA ASP A 269 10.94 -0.27 17.05
C ASP A 269 12.20 -1.15 17.01
N ASN A 270 13.09 -0.85 16.08
CA ASN A 270 14.27 -1.64 15.77
C ASN A 270 13.98 -3.15 15.62
N PRO A 271 13.02 -3.56 14.75
CA PRO A 271 12.64 -4.96 14.63
C PRO A 271 13.83 -5.83 14.21
N PRO A 272 13.98 -7.05 14.77
CA PRO A 272 15.04 -7.95 14.36
C PRO A 272 14.80 -8.42 12.92
N LEU A 273 15.89 -8.58 12.16
CA LEU A 273 15.80 -9.21 10.85
C LEU A 273 15.30 -10.66 10.96
N PRO A 274 14.60 -11.19 9.93
CA PRO A 274 14.19 -12.60 9.90
C PRO A 274 15.38 -13.55 9.96
N ASP A 275 15.20 -14.73 10.57
CA ASP A 275 16.31 -15.67 10.80
C ASP A 275 16.94 -16.20 9.50
N ASP A 276 16.12 -16.47 8.47
CA ASP A 276 16.64 -16.87 7.16
C ASP A 276 17.45 -15.74 6.49
N ALA A 277 17.09 -14.47 6.72
CA ALA A 277 17.86 -13.33 6.21
C ALA A 277 19.21 -13.20 6.92
N LYS A 278 19.25 -13.42 8.24
CA LYS A 278 20.51 -13.50 9.01
C LYS A 278 21.38 -14.68 8.54
N ALA A 279 20.77 -15.83 8.27
CA ALA A 279 21.48 -17.01 7.77
C ALA A 279 22.04 -16.81 6.34
N ALA A 280 21.43 -15.92 5.54
CA ALA A 280 21.87 -15.61 4.18
C ALA A 280 22.98 -14.55 4.09
N VAL A 281 23.37 -13.90 5.20
CA VAL A 281 24.32 -12.76 5.24
C VAL A 281 25.60 -13.03 4.45
N GLU A 282 26.27 -14.17 4.67
CA GLU A 282 27.54 -14.44 3.99
C GLU A 282 27.38 -14.59 2.47
N LYS A 283 26.26 -15.13 1.99
CA LYS A 283 25.97 -15.22 0.54
C LYS A 283 25.69 -13.85 -0.05
N PHE A 284 24.95 -13.01 0.66
CA PHE A 284 24.69 -11.63 0.23
C PHE A 284 25.93 -10.74 0.29
N LYS A 285 26.83 -10.94 1.25
CA LYS A 285 28.14 -10.28 1.28
C LYS A 285 28.93 -10.59 0.03
N VAL A 286 29.02 -11.87 -0.35
CA VAL A 286 29.73 -12.30 -1.57
C VAL A 286 29.07 -11.71 -2.83
N TYR A 287 27.73 -11.77 -2.92
CA TYR A 287 26.99 -11.14 -4.02
C TYR A 287 27.30 -9.65 -4.13
N TYR A 288 27.18 -8.91 -3.02
CA TYR A 288 27.45 -7.48 -2.97
C TYR A 288 28.90 -7.16 -3.32
N GLN A 289 29.87 -7.88 -2.76
CA GLN A 289 31.31 -7.70 -3.01
C GLN A 289 31.74 -8.02 -4.45
N ASN A 290 30.92 -8.76 -5.20
CA ASN A 290 31.11 -9.07 -6.62
C ASN A 290 30.32 -8.14 -7.55
N GLY A 291 29.89 -6.97 -7.05
CA GLY A 291 29.21 -5.95 -7.84
C GLY A 291 27.69 -6.03 -7.84
N GLY A 292 27.11 -6.98 -7.09
CA GLY A 292 25.67 -7.15 -6.99
C GLY A 292 24.99 -5.97 -6.30
N ASN A 293 23.97 -5.39 -6.92
CA ASN A 293 23.30 -4.20 -6.41
C ASN A 293 22.10 -4.56 -5.51
N LEU A 294 21.76 -3.66 -4.58
CA LEU A 294 20.66 -3.85 -3.63
C LEU A 294 19.72 -2.64 -3.58
N LEU A 295 18.42 -2.91 -3.63
CA LEU A 295 17.39 -1.98 -3.18
C LEU A 295 16.86 -2.49 -1.84
N LEU A 296 17.05 -1.73 -0.78
CA LEU A 296 16.60 -2.07 0.57
C LEU A 296 15.56 -1.04 1.01
N THR A 297 14.34 -1.50 1.31
CA THR A 297 13.22 -0.59 1.62
C THR A 297 12.59 -0.95 2.97
N ARG A 298 12.15 0.06 3.72
CA ARG A 298 11.69 -0.04 5.12
C ARG A 298 12.75 -0.69 6.03
N TYR A 299 12.39 -1.65 6.87
CA TYR A 299 13.31 -2.26 7.83
C TYR A 299 14.39 -3.14 7.16
N ALA A 300 14.26 -3.46 5.87
CA ALA A 300 15.33 -4.13 5.12
C ALA A 300 16.61 -3.28 5.07
N THR A 301 16.49 -1.96 5.26
CA THR A 301 17.64 -1.05 5.38
C THR A 301 18.58 -1.41 6.54
N PHE A 302 18.14 -2.16 7.54
CA PHE A 302 19.02 -2.63 8.62
C PHE A 302 20.06 -3.64 8.14
N TYR A 303 19.83 -4.28 6.99
CA TYR A 303 20.75 -5.28 6.44
C TYR A 303 22.10 -4.69 6.03
N ILE A 304 22.18 -3.37 5.83
CA ILE A 304 23.42 -2.68 5.47
C ILE A 304 24.56 -2.91 6.47
N LYS A 305 24.23 -3.06 7.75
CA LYS A 305 25.21 -3.34 8.80
C LYS A 305 25.82 -4.71 8.60
N ASP A 306 24.96 -5.72 8.48
CA ASP A 306 25.40 -7.11 8.38
C ASP A 306 26.17 -7.36 7.07
N LEU A 307 25.93 -6.56 6.03
CA LEU A 307 26.65 -6.61 4.75
C LEU A 307 27.87 -5.68 4.67
N SER A 308 28.21 -4.96 5.74
CA SER A 308 29.29 -3.95 5.78
C SER A 308 29.17 -2.87 4.68
N ILE A 309 27.93 -2.48 4.35
CA ILE A 309 27.60 -1.46 3.35
C ILE A 309 27.79 -0.06 3.94
N ALA A 310 27.34 0.20 5.16
CA ALA A 310 27.69 1.43 5.88
C ALA A 310 29.10 1.29 6.47
N LYS A 311 29.96 2.30 6.27
CA LYS A 311 31.37 2.27 6.71
C LYS A 311 31.55 2.21 8.23
N ASP A 312 30.59 2.74 8.97
CA ASP A 312 30.56 2.72 10.43
C ASP A 312 29.88 1.48 11.01
N GLU A 313 29.40 0.56 10.15
CA GLU A 313 28.73 -0.68 10.51
C GLU A 313 27.50 -0.46 11.42
N ARG A 314 26.78 0.64 11.17
CA ARG A 314 25.53 0.99 11.85
C ARG A 314 24.33 0.85 10.93
N VAL A 315 23.17 0.72 11.58
CA VAL A 315 21.85 0.75 10.95
C VAL A 315 21.25 2.16 11.09
N PRO A 316 20.18 2.49 10.35
CA PRO A 316 19.30 3.60 10.72
C PRO A 316 18.97 3.54 12.21
N ASN A 317 19.13 4.66 12.91
CA ASN A 317 19.12 4.73 14.38
C ASN A 317 17.80 5.29 14.94
N ASN A 318 16.87 5.67 14.08
CA ASN A 318 15.58 6.21 14.44
C ASN A 318 14.50 5.46 13.66
N SER A 319 13.80 4.56 14.34
CA SER A 319 12.84 3.66 13.71
C SER A 319 11.59 3.50 14.56
N TRP A 320 10.45 3.44 13.89
CA TRP A 320 9.16 3.16 14.49
C TRP A 320 8.23 2.65 13.39
N GLY A 321 7.08 2.09 13.75
CA GLY A 321 6.03 1.77 12.80
C GLY A 321 4.80 1.25 13.51
N GLY A 322 3.67 1.34 12.83
CA GLY A 322 2.38 0.85 13.26
C GLY A 322 2.16 -0.62 12.89
N ASN A 323 0.93 -1.05 13.11
CA ASN A 323 0.46 -2.40 12.83
C ASN A 323 -0.42 -2.38 11.56
N GLU A 324 -0.22 -3.33 10.64
CA GLU A 324 -1.01 -3.45 9.40
C GLU A 324 -2.51 -3.60 9.67
N ASP A 325 -2.91 -4.17 10.80
CA ASP A 325 -4.31 -4.33 11.18
C ASP A 325 -4.96 -3.06 11.72
N SER A 326 -4.17 -2.05 12.11
CA SER A 326 -4.63 -0.78 12.65
C SER A 326 -3.79 0.39 12.10
N PRO A 327 -3.82 0.62 10.77
CA PRO A 327 -3.04 1.69 10.14
C PRO A 327 -3.57 3.07 10.53
N GLU A 328 -2.71 4.08 10.41
CA GLU A 328 -3.11 5.48 10.48
C GLU A 328 -3.82 5.88 9.18
N ILE A 329 -4.94 6.60 9.29
CA ILE A 329 -5.55 7.24 8.12
C ILE A 329 -4.98 8.64 7.98
N THR A 330 -4.28 8.89 6.87
CA THR A 330 -3.63 10.17 6.62
C THR A 330 -4.67 11.29 6.56
N SER A 331 -4.52 12.33 7.38
CA SER A 331 -5.42 13.51 7.35
C SER A 331 -5.05 14.52 6.25
N SER A 332 -3.89 14.35 5.63
CA SER A 332 -3.35 15.17 4.54
C SER A 332 -2.38 14.34 3.71
N PRO A 333 -2.02 14.76 2.48
CA PRO A 333 -1.01 14.05 1.69
C PRO A 333 0.33 13.95 2.41
N TRP A 334 0.95 12.78 2.40
CA TRP A 334 2.28 12.57 3.01
C TRP A 334 3.39 12.74 1.99
N SER A 335 4.53 13.24 2.46
CA SER A 335 5.64 13.62 1.60
C SER A 335 6.98 13.67 2.33
N PHE A 336 8.05 13.74 1.55
CA PHE A 336 9.39 14.05 2.05
C PHE A 336 10.14 14.98 1.08
N PRO A 337 10.94 15.95 1.59
CA PRO A 337 11.80 16.78 0.76
C PRO A 337 12.99 16.01 0.16
N ILE A 338 13.33 16.38 -1.07
CA ILE A 338 14.49 15.92 -1.84
C ILE A 338 15.42 17.07 -2.23
N THR A 339 15.35 18.20 -1.51
CA THR A 339 16.10 19.42 -1.84
C THR A 339 17.59 19.13 -2.00
N GLY A 340 18.15 19.46 -3.16
CA GLY A 340 19.55 19.19 -3.54
C GLY A 340 19.75 17.91 -4.37
N SER A 341 18.74 17.06 -4.49
CA SER A 341 18.78 15.77 -5.19
C SER A 341 17.76 15.68 -6.31
N GLU A 342 17.12 16.78 -6.73
CA GLU A 342 16.00 16.81 -7.69
C GLU A 342 16.34 16.22 -9.06
N SER A 343 17.62 16.26 -9.43
CA SER A 343 18.13 15.69 -10.69
C SER A 343 18.48 14.20 -10.59
N HIS A 344 18.41 13.60 -9.40
CA HIS A 344 18.75 12.21 -9.19
C HIS A 344 17.79 11.30 -9.98
N PRO A 345 18.28 10.20 -10.60
CA PRO A 345 17.44 9.30 -11.40
C PRO A 345 16.22 8.73 -10.66
N LEU A 346 16.29 8.56 -9.34
CA LEU A 346 15.15 8.09 -8.52
C LEU A 346 13.92 9.00 -8.63
N PHE A 347 14.12 10.31 -8.81
CA PHE A 347 13.04 11.31 -8.73
C PHE A 347 12.57 11.81 -10.09
N GLN A 348 12.79 11.04 -11.15
CA GLN A 348 12.31 11.36 -12.50
C GLN A 348 10.89 10.84 -12.72
N ASP A 349 10.14 11.54 -13.58
CA ASP A 349 8.79 11.16 -14.00
C ASP A 349 7.77 10.97 -12.87
N LEU A 350 7.99 11.62 -11.73
CA LEU A 350 7.04 11.65 -10.62
C LEU A 350 5.90 12.64 -10.88
N ARG A 351 4.78 12.43 -10.19
CA ARG A 351 3.67 13.37 -10.08
C ARG A 351 3.99 14.42 -9.02
N TRP A 352 3.88 15.68 -9.40
CA TRP A 352 4.26 16.81 -8.57
C TRP A 352 3.03 17.60 -8.15
N LYS A 353 3.01 18.02 -6.89
CA LYS A 353 2.01 18.96 -6.40
C LYS A 353 2.38 20.36 -6.89
N ASP A 354 1.49 20.99 -7.65
CA ASP A 354 1.65 22.36 -8.18
C ASP A 354 2.98 22.59 -8.95
N GLY A 355 3.58 21.51 -9.49
CA GLY A 355 4.86 21.55 -10.20
C GLY A 355 6.10 21.67 -9.30
N ASP A 356 5.97 21.63 -7.98
CA ASP A 356 7.11 21.62 -7.05
C ASP A 356 7.87 20.28 -7.13
N LYS A 357 9.12 20.33 -7.59
CA LYS A 357 10.02 19.17 -7.72
C LYS A 357 10.96 18.97 -6.54
N SER A 358 10.84 19.79 -5.49
CA SER A 358 11.68 19.68 -4.29
C SER A 358 11.09 18.76 -3.23
N THR A 359 9.84 18.35 -3.39
CA THR A 359 9.09 17.54 -2.42
C THR A 359 8.36 16.41 -3.14
N VAL A 360 8.59 15.17 -2.71
CA VAL A 360 7.88 14.01 -3.25
C VAL A 360 6.73 13.68 -2.33
N TYR A 361 5.51 13.69 -2.89
CA TYR A 361 4.31 13.17 -2.25
C TYR A 361 4.14 11.69 -2.61
N THR A 362 3.70 10.86 -1.67
CA THR A 362 3.56 9.41 -1.88
C THR A 362 2.18 8.86 -1.60
N CYS A 363 1.30 9.63 -0.97
CA CYS A 363 -0.12 9.29 -0.85
C CYS A 363 -0.95 10.55 -0.62
N ASP A 364 -2.24 10.47 -0.94
CA ASP A 364 -3.24 11.49 -0.65
C ASP A 364 -3.75 11.41 0.80
N ALA A 365 -4.58 12.39 1.18
CA ALA A 365 -5.37 12.27 2.40
C ALA A 365 -6.36 11.10 2.28
N GLY A 366 -6.52 10.32 3.35
CA GLY A 366 -7.38 9.15 3.40
C GLY A 366 -6.68 7.82 3.10
N TYR A 367 -5.39 7.85 2.75
CA TYR A 367 -4.59 6.64 2.61
C TYR A 367 -4.35 6.01 3.99
N ALA A 368 -4.37 4.68 4.06
CA ALA A 368 -4.08 3.94 5.28
C ALA A 368 -2.61 3.54 5.29
N ILE A 369 -1.84 3.97 6.29
CA ILE A 369 -0.39 3.82 6.32
C ILE A 369 0.09 3.28 7.66
N THR A 370 1.07 2.38 7.64
CA THR A 370 1.69 1.90 8.89
C THR A 370 2.75 2.85 9.41
N ASN A 371 3.23 3.79 8.58
CA ASN A 371 4.34 4.69 8.92
C ASN A 371 5.61 3.95 9.37
N SER A 372 5.87 2.78 8.78
CA SER A 372 7.05 1.95 9.08
C SER A 372 8.32 2.64 8.62
N THR A 373 9.01 3.30 9.55
CA THR A 373 10.16 4.17 9.32
C THR A 373 11.44 3.54 9.84
N ALA A 374 12.51 3.64 9.04
CA ALA A 374 13.88 3.29 9.39
C ALA A 374 14.82 4.39 8.86
N GLN A 375 14.98 5.46 9.63
CA GLN A 375 15.71 6.66 9.21
C GLN A 375 16.95 6.93 10.06
N TRP A 376 17.84 7.81 9.61
CA TRP A 376 18.97 8.28 10.41
C TRP A 376 18.65 9.65 11.01
N HIS A 377 18.55 9.70 12.33
CA HIS A 377 18.50 10.94 13.09
C HIS A 377 19.78 11.75 12.90
N ILE A 378 19.62 13.06 12.66
CA ILE A 378 20.70 14.03 12.50
C ILE A 378 20.52 15.11 13.55
N GLY A 379 21.51 15.26 14.44
CA GLY A 379 21.46 16.21 15.54
C GLY A 379 22.51 15.92 16.62
N THR A 380 22.75 16.92 17.47
CA THR A 380 23.73 16.84 18.56
C THR A 380 23.19 16.22 19.86
N ASP A 381 21.93 15.83 19.87
CA ASP A 381 21.18 15.34 21.03
C ASP A 381 21.32 13.82 21.23
N TRP A 382 21.11 13.01 20.18
CA TRP A 382 21.28 11.56 20.22
C TRP A 382 21.60 11.01 18.82
N GLY A 383 21.68 9.69 18.66
CA GLY A 383 21.87 9.04 17.35
C GLY A 383 23.32 9.05 16.81
N GLY A 384 24.15 10.01 17.23
CA GLY A 384 25.59 9.98 16.98
C GLY A 384 26.03 10.56 15.62
N TYR A 385 25.20 11.40 15.01
CA TYR A 385 25.53 12.16 13.80
C TYR A 385 25.14 13.64 14.01
N ALA A 386 26.10 14.50 14.35
CA ALA A 386 25.82 15.90 14.71
C ALA A 386 25.23 16.71 13.54
N ASP A 387 25.68 16.41 12.32
CA ASP A 387 25.19 17.01 11.09
C ASP A 387 25.31 16.05 9.89
N LEU A 388 24.79 16.46 8.74
CA LEU A 388 24.82 15.66 7.50
C LEU A 388 26.26 15.40 7.00
N ASN A 389 27.21 16.31 7.24
CA ASN A 389 28.59 16.07 6.82
C ASN A 389 29.25 14.99 7.67
N GLU A 390 29.02 15.00 8.98
CA GLU A 390 29.46 13.92 9.86
C GLU A 390 28.80 12.58 9.46
N TRP A 391 27.50 12.57 9.22
CA TRP A 391 26.79 11.37 8.75
C TRP A 391 27.39 10.82 7.44
N ARG A 392 27.59 11.66 6.43
CA ARG A 392 28.22 11.26 5.14
C ARG A 392 29.62 10.70 5.34
N ASN A 393 30.42 11.32 6.22
CA ASN A 393 31.79 10.90 6.48
C ASN A 393 31.86 9.55 7.21
N LEU A 394 31.02 9.36 8.24
CA LEU A 394 31.01 8.15 9.05
C LEU A 394 30.39 6.97 8.31
N THR A 395 29.23 7.16 7.68
CA THR A 395 28.51 6.08 6.99
C THR A 395 29.07 5.82 5.59
N GLY A 396 29.62 6.85 4.94
CA GLY A 396 29.97 6.82 3.52
C GLY A 396 28.76 6.90 2.58
N GLY A 397 27.56 7.22 3.09
CA GLY A 397 26.35 7.37 2.29
C GLY A 397 26.16 8.78 1.73
N ILE A 398 25.25 8.88 0.77
CA ILE A 398 24.74 10.12 0.16
C ILE A 398 23.27 10.24 0.56
N ASP A 399 22.89 11.32 1.25
CA ASP A 399 21.51 11.60 1.66
C ASP A 399 20.71 12.15 0.47
N LEU A 400 19.85 11.31 -0.10
CA LEU A 400 19.04 11.68 -1.26
C LEU A 400 17.75 12.38 -0.87
N ALA A 401 17.18 12.05 0.30
CA ALA A 401 15.95 12.64 0.80
C ALA A 401 15.95 12.72 2.33
N ARG A 402 15.15 13.66 2.86
CA ARG A 402 15.07 13.92 4.30
C ARG A 402 13.63 13.92 4.81
N GLY A 403 13.42 13.57 6.07
CA GLY A 403 12.15 13.76 6.78
C GLY A 403 11.94 15.24 7.13
N GLY A 404 10.73 15.59 7.58
CA GLY A 404 10.41 16.96 8.04
C GLY A 404 11.21 17.40 9.28
N ASP A 405 11.73 16.44 10.03
CA ASP A 405 12.64 16.61 11.18
C ASP A 405 14.12 16.73 10.76
N GLY A 406 14.43 16.61 9.46
CA GLY A 406 15.79 16.65 8.92
C GLY A 406 16.53 15.30 8.94
N ALA A 407 15.91 14.23 9.41
CA ALA A 407 16.48 12.88 9.38
C ALA A 407 16.68 12.40 7.93
N VAL A 408 17.70 11.58 7.67
CA VAL A 408 17.90 10.97 6.34
C VAL A 408 16.92 9.81 6.18
N VAL A 409 16.03 9.90 5.18
CA VAL A 409 15.01 8.87 4.90
C VAL A 409 15.28 8.08 3.62
N ILE A 410 16.12 8.62 2.73
CA ILE A 410 16.65 7.91 1.57
C ILE A 410 18.16 8.12 1.49
N ALA A 411 18.90 7.03 1.37
CA ALA A 411 20.36 7.04 1.27
C ALA A 411 20.84 6.21 0.07
N GLU A 412 21.86 6.69 -0.63
CA GLU A 412 22.64 5.92 -1.58
C GLU A 412 24.01 5.58 -1.00
N PHE A 413 24.44 4.34 -1.19
CA PHE A 413 25.80 3.90 -0.94
C PHE A 413 26.44 3.51 -2.27
N GLU A 414 27.42 4.29 -2.70
CA GLU A 414 28.15 4.03 -3.93
C GLU A 414 29.08 2.81 -3.79
N PRO A 415 29.38 2.12 -4.90
CA PRO A 415 30.38 1.06 -4.97
C PRO A 415 31.71 1.44 -4.28
N ARG A 416 32.23 0.53 -3.45
CA ARG A 416 33.57 0.62 -2.88
C ARG A 416 34.38 -0.60 -3.30
N ALA A 417 35.52 -0.35 -3.95
CA ALA A 417 36.27 -1.40 -4.64
C ALA A 417 35.37 -2.15 -5.65
N ASN A 418 35.15 -3.45 -5.47
CA ASN A 418 34.32 -4.25 -6.38
C ASN A 418 32.86 -4.37 -5.90
N SER A 419 32.48 -3.71 -4.81
CA SER A 419 31.12 -3.87 -4.29
C SER A 419 30.06 -3.27 -5.22
N GLY A 420 28.82 -3.73 -5.12
CA GLY A 420 27.70 -3.11 -5.80
C GLY A 420 27.32 -1.76 -5.19
N ARG A 421 26.30 -1.14 -5.79
CA ARG A 421 25.58 0.03 -5.29
C ARG A 421 24.40 -0.41 -4.43
N THR A 422 24.06 0.37 -3.40
CA THR A 422 22.85 0.14 -2.59
C THR A 422 22.02 1.41 -2.46
N ILE A 423 20.71 1.28 -2.69
CA ILE A 423 19.72 2.32 -2.36
C ILE A 423 18.94 1.86 -1.13
N CYS A 424 18.86 2.73 -0.13
CA CYS A 424 18.04 2.55 1.07
C CYS A 424 16.88 3.55 1.05
N ILE A 425 15.64 3.07 1.14
CA ILE A 425 14.44 3.92 1.31
C ILE A 425 13.76 3.51 2.61
N GLY A 426 14.02 4.27 3.67
CA GLY A 426 13.50 4.03 5.02
C GLY A 426 12.38 4.97 5.44
N SER A 427 11.86 5.80 4.53
CA SER A 427 10.75 6.71 4.83
C SER A 427 9.48 5.94 5.18
N GLY A 428 8.79 6.32 6.27
CA GLY A 428 7.45 5.82 6.57
C GLY A 428 6.38 6.20 5.54
N CYS A 429 6.70 7.11 4.61
CA CYS A 429 5.86 7.47 3.48
C CYS A 429 5.91 6.44 2.33
N TYR A 430 6.90 5.53 2.32
CA TYR A 430 7.06 4.49 1.31
C TYR A 430 6.28 3.24 1.73
N ASP A 431 5.03 3.13 1.27
CA ASP A 431 4.04 2.13 1.68
C ASP A 431 3.36 1.52 0.44
N TRP A 432 3.11 0.21 0.46
CA TRP A 432 2.55 -0.55 -0.65
C TRP A 432 1.14 -1.08 -0.38
N TYR A 433 0.68 -1.04 0.87
CA TYR A 433 -0.56 -1.64 1.29
C TYR A 433 -1.33 -0.81 2.31
N GLY A 434 -2.33 -0.09 1.81
CA GLY A 434 -3.35 0.53 2.64
C GLY A 434 -4.49 -0.42 2.99
N LYS A 435 -4.48 -0.98 4.21
CA LYS A 435 -5.56 -1.86 4.68
C LYS A 435 -6.90 -1.12 4.70
N GLY A 436 -7.90 -1.70 4.03
CA GLY A 436 -9.29 -1.26 4.11
C GLY A 436 -9.60 0.05 3.36
N VAL A 437 -8.64 0.58 2.59
CA VAL A 437 -8.84 1.75 1.74
C VAL A 437 -8.66 1.38 0.27
N ASP A 438 -9.47 1.99 -0.59
CA ASP A 438 -9.33 1.86 -2.05
C ASP A 438 -8.31 2.90 -2.54
N ALA A 439 -7.03 2.51 -2.61
CA ALA A 439 -5.95 3.37 -3.08
C ALA A 439 -5.96 3.59 -4.61
N SER A 440 -6.90 3.01 -5.36
CA SER A 440 -6.89 3.09 -6.83
C SER A 440 -7.13 4.49 -7.40
N ALA A 441 -7.66 5.40 -6.56
CA ALA A 441 -7.84 6.82 -6.87
C ALA A 441 -6.74 7.71 -6.25
N ASP A 442 -5.80 7.14 -5.49
CA ASP A 442 -4.69 7.89 -4.90
C ASP A 442 -3.78 8.42 -6.01
N TYR A 443 -3.68 9.74 -6.07
CA TYR A 443 -2.92 10.42 -7.10
C TYR A 443 -1.42 10.30 -6.87
N TYR A 444 -0.95 10.25 -5.63
CA TYR A 444 0.49 10.28 -5.31
C TYR A 444 1.09 8.90 -5.04
N HIS A 445 0.29 7.86 -4.82
CA HIS A 445 0.79 6.48 -4.62
C HIS A 445 1.57 5.96 -5.83
N TYR A 446 1.23 6.44 -7.02
CA TYR A 446 2.04 6.27 -8.24
C TYR A 446 3.53 6.60 -8.05
N ASN A 447 3.86 7.58 -7.21
CA ASN A 447 5.25 7.97 -6.98
C ASN A 447 6.03 6.89 -6.24
N VAL A 448 5.39 6.08 -5.38
CA VAL A 448 6.02 4.91 -4.76
C VAL A 448 6.43 3.92 -5.86
N GLU A 449 5.50 3.56 -6.74
CA GLU A 449 5.75 2.65 -7.87
C GLU A 449 6.83 3.19 -8.82
N GLN A 450 6.73 4.47 -9.21
CA GLN A 450 7.65 5.09 -10.15
C GLN A 450 9.05 5.24 -9.55
N MET A 451 9.17 5.64 -8.29
CA MET A 451 10.48 5.69 -7.61
C MET A 451 11.12 4.31 -7.50
N THR A 452 10.32 3.27 -7.25
CA THR A 452 10.80 1.88 -7.19
C THR A 452 11.35 1.44 -8.53
N LEU A 453 10.60 1.69 -9.62
CA LEU A 453 11.06 1.43 -10.98
C LEU A 453 12.34 2.18 -11.27
N ASN A 454 12.40 3.47 -10.94
CA ASN A 454 13.57 4.30 -11.16
C ASN A 454 14.78 3.78 -10.39
N ALA A 455 14.60 3.34 -9.14
CA ALA A 455 15.66 2.73 -8.33
C ALA A 455 16.17 1.43 -8.96
N ILE A 456 15.28 0.52 -9.36
CA ILE A 456 15.65 -0.74 -10.03
C ILE A 456 16.40 -0.44 -11.33
N ASN A 457 15.88 0.46 -12.16
CA ASN A 457 16.53 0.86 -13.41
C ASN A 457 17.88 1.52 -13.18
N TYR A 458 18.02 2.35 -12.14
CA TYR A 458 19.28 2.99 -11.79
C TYR A 458 20.33 1.99 -11.30
N LEU A 459 19.91 0.98 -10.53
CA LEU A 459 20.79 -0.09 -10.05
C LEU A 459 21.18 -1.08 -11.15
N CYS A 460 20.44 -1.14 -12.26
CA CYS A 460 20.76 -2.01 -13.40
C CYS A 460 21.60 -1.34 -14.50
N LYS A 461 22.02 -0.08 -14.33
CA LYS A 461 22.80 0.66 -15.33
C LYS A 461 24.29 0.38 -15.31
#